data_AF-A0A7U9XQL2-F1
#
_entry.id   AF-A0A7U9XQL2-F1
#
_cell.length_a   1.000
_cell.length_b   1.000
_cell.length_c   1.000
_cell.angle_alpha   90.00
_cell.angle_beta   90.00
_cell.angle_gamma   90.00
#
_symmetry.space_group_name_H-M   'P 1'
#
loop_
_entity.id
_entity.type
_entity.pdbx_description
1 polymer ?
#
loop_
_entity_poly.entity_id
_entity_poly.type
_entity_poly.pdbx_seq_one_letter_code
_entity_poly.pdbx_strand_id
1 'polypeptide(L)'
;MSTREGFSDAVKRAARMFPQVDGYPLIPIGSHEFTNTGCVSFDQYLQNFLAVPCEKDGKFYDRYTDPEYIGWLKTFRELGQEGYLTNDIFIDQRTQMEEKLARGQYFCMIYQRTDMTGLQSELYTKNLDRIYMAVDGPKNTAGDDPVLPGGGINGWTVTFISKDCASPDRAIKLFSYLISEEGQKMVYLGVEGVTYDMVDGKPVVKKEVQELLSSNRGQYDALYGADDAYWMFQDNVTQLKWRQPSVPPNGQLEEWTFPYTHYMAQYDMRFDRNSKVGEADINIKELWSQTLPRLLLATSEEEFDQILEEFVAKREELGFALVMEESTRQMRETKEKLSIQ
;
A
#
# COMPACT_ATOMS: atom_id res chain seq x y z
N MET A 1 9.72 -15.60 8.46
CA MET A 1 8.48 -14.96 8.93
C MET A 1 7.27 -15.36 8.09
N SER A 2 7.37 -16.41 7.27
CA SER A 2 6.38 -16.72 6.24
C SER A 2 5.32 -17.76 6.62
N THR A 3 5.57 -18.53 7.69
CA THR A 3 4.59 -19.41 8.33
C THR A 3 3.99 -18.71 9.54
N ARG A 4 2.75 -19.04 9.93
CA ARG A 4 2.10 -18.51 11.14
C ARG A 4 2.95 -18.70 12.40
N GLU A 5 3.47 -19.90 12.62
CA GLU A 5 4.31 -20.24 13.78
C GLU A 5 5.63 -19.47 13.76
N GLY A 6 6.31 -19.47 12.61
CA GLY A 6 7.57 -18.76 12.41
C GLY A 6 7.44 -17.23 12.51
N PHE A 7 6.30 -16.66 12.12
CA PHE A 7 6.00 -15.24 12.32
C PHE A 7 5.79 -14.93 13.81
N SER A 8 4.92 -15.70 14.48
CA SER A 8 4.67 -15.55 15.91
C SER A 8 5.95 -15.68 16.74
N ASP A 9 6.79 -16.69 16.46
CA ASP A 9 8.07 -16.86 17.15
C ASP A 9 9.05 -15.70 16.88
N ALA A 10 9.12 -15.18 15.64
CA ALA A 10 9.94 -14.02 15.32
C ALA A 10 9.53 -12.77 16.13
N VAL A 11 8.23 -12.45 16.14
CA VAL A 11 7.67 -11.31 16.89
C VAL A 11 7.96 -11.45 18.39
N LYS A 12 7.67 -12.62 18.97
CA LYS A 12 7.90 -12.90 20.40
C LYS A 12 9.38 -12.83 20.77
N ARG A 13 10.28 -13.32 19.90
CA ARG A 13 11.73 -13.22 20.11
C ARG A 13 12.20 -11.78 20.02
N ALA A 14 11.76 -11.03 19.02
CA ALA A 14 12.16 -9.63 18.86
C ALA A 14 11.78 -8.78 20.07
N ALA A 15 10.53 -8.87 20.54
CA ALA A 15 10.07 -8.15 21.72
C ALA A 15 10.85 -8.50 22.99
N ARG A 16 11.26 -9.76 23.15
CA ARG A 16 12.04 -10.22 24.31
C ARG A 16 13.52 -9.81 24.23
N MET A 17 14.11 -9.88 23.04
CA MET A 17 15.54 -9.57 22.85
C MET A 17 15.80 -8.06 22.75
N PHE A 18 14.85 -7.32 22.20
CA PHE A 18 14.96 -5.89 21.90
C PHE A 18 13.73 -5.14 22.42
N PRO A 19 13.47 -5.11 23.74
CA PRO A 19 12.24 -4.54 24.30
C PRO A 19 12.09 -3.03 24.09
N GLN A 20 13.17 -2.34 23.72
CA GLN A 20 13.17 -0.89 23.50
C GLN A 20 14.04 -0.50 22.30
N VAL A 21 13.66 0.61 21.67
CA VAL A 21 14.44 1.33 20.66
C VAL A 21 14.57 2.77 21.15
N ASP A 22 15.80 3.21 21.42
CA ASP A 22 16.12 4.55 21.95
C ASP A 22 15.28 4.98 23.16
N GLY A 23 15.08 4.05 24.11
CA GLY A 23 14.34 4.31 25.34
C GLY A 23 12.81 4.30 25.18
N TYR A 24 12.29 4.12 23.96
CA TYR A 24 10.89 3.87 23.72
C TYR A 24 10.61 2.37 23.63
N PRO A 25 9.43 1.88 24.07
CA PRO A 25 9.04 0.48 23.87
C PRO A 25 9.07 0.09 22.39
N LEU A 26 9.57 -1.11 22.09
CA LEU A 26 9.43 -1.71 20.76
C LEU A 26 7.94 -1.98 20.49
N ILE A 27 7.49 -1.64 19.29
CA ILE A 27 6.17 -2.02 18.77
C ILE A 27 6.35 -3.27 17.92
N PRO A 28 5.91 -4.47 18.38
CA PRO A 28 6.26 -5.72 17.70
C PRO A 28 5.63 -5.83 16.30
N ILE A 29 4.38 -5.38 16.14
CA ILE A 29 3.65 -5.41 14.87
C ILE A 29 3.01 -4.04 14.66
N GLY A 30 3.33 -3.40 13.54
CA GLY A 30 2.65 -2.19 13.06
C GLY A 30 1.76 -2.46 11.85
N SER A 31 0.86 -1.53 11.57
CA SER A 31 -0.10 -1.56 10.47
C SER A 31 -0.37 -0.16 9.94
N HIS A 32 -1.12 -0.04 8.86
CA HIS A 32 -1.87 1.17 8.51
C HIS A 32 -2.90 1.50 9.60
N GLU A 33 -3.35 2.75 9.61
CA GLU A 33 -4.44 3.22 10.47
C GLU A 33 -5.73 2.45 10.20
N PHE A 34 -6.55 2.29 11.24
CA PHE A 34 -7.90 1.77 11.10
C PHE A 34 -8.84 2.91 10.70
N THR A 35 -9.45 2.78 9.53
CA THR A 35 -10.36 3.77 8.92
C THR A 35 -11.81 3.29 8.99
N ASN A 36 -12.74 4.08 8.46
CA ASN A 36 -14.14 3.66 8.24
C ASN A 36 -14.32 2.58 7.15
N THR A 37 -13.23 2.04 6.60
CA THR A 37 -13.25 0.95 5.61
C THR A 37 -12.44 -0.27 6.02
N GLY A 38 -11.86 -0.28 7.22
CA GLY A 38 -10.98 -1.34 7.70
C GLY A 38 -9.53 -0.87 7.85
N CYS A 39 -8.59 -1.80 7.65
CA CYS A 39 -7.16 -1.56 7.76
C CYS A 39 -6.45 -2.33 6.66
N VAL A 40 -5.91 -1.60 5.67
CA VAL A 40 -5.32 -2.19 4.45
C VAL A 40 -4.21 -3.20 4.75
N SER A 41 -3.50 -3.06 5.87
CA SER A 41 -2.48 -4.03 6.31
C SER A 41 -3.05 -5.40 6.67
N PHE A 42 -4.21 -5.43 7.33
CA PHE A 42 -4.85 -6.66 7.81
C PHE A 42 -5.98 -7.14 6.89
N ASP A 43 -6.34 -6.39 5.85
CA ASP A 43 -7.22 -6.86 4.77
C ASP A 43 -6.47 -6.99 3.43
N GLN A 44 -6.48 -5.99 2.56
CA GLN A 44 -6.01 -6.07 1.18
C GLN A 44 -4.55 -6.54 1.08
N TYR A 45 -3.64 -5.97 1.86
CA TYR A 45 -2.22 -6.30 1.79
C TYR A 45 -1.96 -7.71 2.31
N LEU A 46 -2.54 -8.08 3.45
CA LEU A 46 -2.43 -9.45 3.96
C LEU A 46 -2.97 -10.46 2.93
N GLN A 47 -4.15 -10.23 2.36
CA GLN A 47 -4.72 -11.11 1.34
C GLN A 47 -3.81 -11.22 0.09
N ASN A 48 -3.12 -10.14 -0.30
CA ASN A 48 -2.17 -10.13 -1.41
C ASN A 48 -0.88 -10.92 -1.08
N PHE A 49 -0.35 -10.77 0.13
CA PHE A 49 0.78 -11.56 0.64
C PHE A 49 0.48 -13.06 0.67
N LEU A 50 -0.77 -13.41 0.99
CA LEU A 50 -1.25 -14.79 1.02
C LEU A 50 -1.66 -15.34 -0.35
N ALA A 51 -1.45 -14.58 -1.43
CA ALA A 51 -1.87 -14.96 -2.78
C ALA A 51 -3.36 -15.36 -2.87
N VAL A 52 -4.22 -14.80 -2.00
CA VAL A 52 -5.66 -15.09 -2.03
C VAL A 52 -6.21 -14.55 -3.34
N PRO A 53 -6.78 -15.40 -4.21
CA PRO A 53 -7.12 -15.01 -5.57
C PRO A 53 -8.26 -13.98 -5.58
N CYS A 54 -8.26 -13.07 -6.55
CA CYS A 54 -9.40 -12.16 -6.76
C CYS A 54 -10.57 -12.81 -7.52
N GLU A 55 -10.34 -13.98 -8.13
CA GLU A 55 -11.30 -14.67 -8.99
C GLU A 55 -11.22 -16.19 -8.79
N LYS A 56 -12.37 -16.85 -8.74
CA LYS A 56 -12.52 -18.31 -8.80
C LYS A 56 -13.66 -18.64 -9.76
N ASP A 57 -13.45 -19.63 -10.64
CA ASP A 57 -14.46 -20.11 -11.60
C ASP A 57 -15.12 -18.99 -12.46
N GLY A 58 -14.32 -18.01 -12.89
CA GLY A 58 -14.80 -16.90 -13.72
C GLY A 58 -15.68 -15.88 -12.98
N LYS A 59 -15.68 -15.91 -11.65
CA LYS A 59 -16.42 -15.00 -10.78
C LYS A 59 -15.48 -14.31 -9.80
N PHE A 60 -15.81 -13.06 -9.47
CA PHE A 60 -15.11 -12.35 -8.41
C PHE A 60 -15.18 -13.16 -7.11
N TYR A 61 -14.08 -13.27 -6.39
CA TYR A 61 -13.97 -14.15 -5.22
C TYR A 61 -14.14 -13.37 -3.92
N ASP A 62 -14.87 -13.97 -2.98
CA ASP A 62 -15.00 -13.46 -1.62
C ASP A 62 -13.73 -13.78 -0.81
N ARG A 63 -12.83 -12.81 -0.74
CA ARG A 63 -11.54 -12.95 -0.05
C ARG A 63 -11.66 -12.85 1.47
N TYR A 64 -12.77 -12.31 1.99
CA TYR A 64 -12.99 -12.17 3.44
C TYR A 64 -13.19 -13.51 4.15
N THR A 65 -13.64 -14.53 3.42
CA THR A 65 -13.89 -15.87 3.96
C THR A 65 -12.86 -16.90 3.52
N ASP A 66 -11.75 -16.47 2.90
CA ASP A 66 -10.69 -17.40 2.48
C ASP A 66 -10.01 -18.04 3.72
N PRO A 67 -9.85 -19.38 3.77
CA PRO A 67 -9.29 -20.06 4.93
C PRO A 67 -7.86 -19.62 5.29
N GLU A 68 -7.03 -19.27 4.31
CA GLU A 68 -5.66 -18.79 4.56
C GLU A 68 -5.69 -17.43 5.24
N TYR A 69 -6.59 -16.56 4.77
CA TYR A 69 -6.80 -15.24 5.36
C TYR A 69 -7.31 -15.33 6.80
N ILE A 70 -8.35 -16.14 7.05
CA ILE A 70 -8.90 -16.39 8.39
C ILE A 70 -7.82 -16.97 9.31
N GLY A 71 -7.02 -17.92 8.82
CA GLY A 71 -5.94 -18.53 9.59
C GLY A 71 -4.92 -17.52 10.08
N TRP A 72 -4.56 -16.53 9.25
CA TRP A 72 -3.66 -15.45 9.64
C TRP A 72 -4.30 -14.43 10.57
N LEU A 73 -5.58 -14.08 10.39
CA LEU A 73 -6.29 -13.23 11.34
C LEU A 73 -6.36 -13.88 12.74
N LYS A 74 -6.58 -15.19 12.82
CA LYS A 74 -6.52 -15.95 14.08
C LYS A 74 -5.13 -15.87 14.73
N THR A 75 -4.06 -15.97 13.94
CA THR A 75 -2.67 -15.78 14.42
C THR A 75 -2.42 -14.37 14.96
N PHE A 76 -2.89 -13.33 14.27
CA PHE A 76 -2.77 -11.95 14.78
C PHE A 76 -3.60 -11.76 16.06
N ARG A 77 -4.79 -12.35 16.15
CA ARG A 77 -5.60 -12.35 17.38
C ARG A 77 -4.87 -13.00 18.55
N GLU A 78 -4.25 -14.16 18.36
CA GLU A 78 -3.44 -14.82 19.41
C GLU A 78 -2.27 -13.94 19.87
N LEU A 79 -1.55 -13.35 18.92
CA LEU A 79 -0.48 -12.40 19.23
C LEU A 79 -1.01 -11.16 19.97
N GLY A 80 -2.25 -10.75 19.69
CA GLY A 80 -2.91 -9.63 20.36
C GLY A 80 -3.25 -9.94 21.81
N GLN A 81 -3.79 -11.13 22.07
CA GLN A 81 -4.02 -11.61 23.44
C GLN A 81 -2.75 -11.68 24.27
N GLU A 82 -1.62 -12.01 23.63
CA GLU A 82 -0.30 -12.04 24.27
C GLU A 82 0.36 -10.65 24.38
N GLY A 83 -0.27 -9.59 23.87
CA GLY A 83 0.20 -8.20 23.99
C GLY A 83 1.15 -7.72 22.89
N TYR A 84 1.28 -8.45 21.79
CA TYR A 84 2.16 -8.08 20.66
C TYR A 84 1.47 -7.21 19.60
N LEU A 85 0.14 -7.11 19.61
CA LEU A 85 -0.61 -6.05 18.94
C LEU A 85 -0.90 -4.97 19.99
N THR A 86 -0.11 -3.92 20.01
CA THR A 86 -0.25 -2.82 20.98
C THR A 86 -1.54 -2.05 20.72
N ASN A 87 -2.24 -1.60 21.76
CA ASN A 87 -3.48 -0.81 21.63
C ASN A 87 -3.36 0.38 20.67
N ASP A 88 -2.17 0.99 20.64
CA ASP A 88 -1.81 2.08 19.75
C ASP A 88 -2.14 1.82 18.28
N ILE A 89 -2.00 0.59 17.78
CA ILE A 89 -2.27 0.29 16.36
C ILE A 89 -3.74 0.48 15.96
N PHE A 90 -4.66 0.47 16.92
CA PHE A 90 -6.10 0.64 16.69
C PHE A 90 -6.55 2.10 16.79
N ILE A 91 -5.70 3.01 17.27
CA ILE A 91 -6.06 4.41 17.55
C ILE A 91 -5.14 5.42 16.87
N ASP A 92 -3.89 5.05 16.59
CA ASP A 92 -2.92 5.90 15.92
C ASP A 92 -3.47 6.33 14.56
N GLN A 93 -3.35 7.62 14.27
CA GLN A 93 -3.54 8.14 12.93
C GLN A 93 -2.17 8.21 12.24
N ARG A 94 -2.20 8.45 10.93
CA ARG A 94 -0.99 8.55 10.09
C ARG A 94 0.16 9.33 10.75
N THR A 95 -0.08 10.51 11.31
CA THR A 95 0.99 11.32 11.93
C THR A 95 1.67 10.61 13.10
N GLN A 96 0.92 9.99 14.01
CA GLN A 96 1.51 9.26 15.15
C GLN A 96 2.31 8.05 14.67
N MET A 97 1.82 7.38 13.62
CA MET A 97 2.54 6.27 13.01
C MET A 97 3.86 6.72 12.39
N GLU A 98 3.86 7.82 11.62
CA GLU A 98 5.05 8.38 10.98
C GLU A 98 6.11 8.78 12.03
N GLU A 99 5.70 9.33 13.17
CA GLU A 99 6.61 9.62 14.29
C GLU A 99 7.27 8.35 14.87
N LYS A 100 6.49 7.28 15.07
CA LYS A 100 6.99 6.00 15.58
C LYS A 100 7.91 5.32 14.56
N LEU A 101 7.58 5.43 13.27
CA LEU A 101 8.39 4.93 12.17
C LEU A 101 9.71 5.69 12.05
N ALA A 102 9.71 7.03 12.16
CA ALA A 102 10.90 7.88 12.17
C ALA A 102 11.85 7.60 13.35
N ARG A 103 11.34 6.99 14.42
CA ARG A 103 12.13 6.53 15.58
C ARG A 103 12.60 5.08 15.44
N GLY A 104 12.19 4.35 14.40
CA GLY A 104 12.54 2.94 14.23
C GLY A 104 11.84 1.99 15.21
N GLN A 105 10.69 2.37 15.77
CA GLN A 105 10.05 1.62 16.87
C GLN A 105 9.35 0.33 16.44
N TYR A 106 8.97 0.20 15.17
CA TYR A 106 8.29 -1.01 14.70
C TYR A 106 9.30 -2.12 14.43
N PHE A 107 9.04 -3.34 14.91
CA PHE A 107 9.84 -4.50 14.51
C PHE A 107 9.47 -4.97 13.10
N CYS A 108 8.17 -5.10 12.82
CA CYS A 108 7.68 -5.42 11.49
C CYS A 108 6.36 -4.70 11.19
N MET A 109 6.10 -4.45 9.91
CA MET A 109 4.86 -3.86 9.42
C MET A 109 4.46 -4.48 8.08
N ILE A 110 3.16 -4.63 7.85
CA ILE A 110 2.62 -4.86 6.49
C ILE A 110 2.21 -3.48 5.96
N TYR A 111 3.09 -2.82 5.22
CA TYR A 111 2.95 -1.39 4.90
C TYR A 111 3.54 -1.05 3.53
N GLN A 112 3.11 0.06 2.92
CA GLN A 112 3.59 0.46 1.60
C GLN A 112 4.92 1.23 1.67
N ARG A 113 5.90 0.83 0.84
CA ARG A 113 7.25 1.41 0.81
C ARG A 113 7.28 2.91 0.48
N THR A 114 6.33 3.38 -0.32
CA THR A 114 6.28 4.76 -0.80
C THR A 114 6.03 5.74 0.34
N ASP A 115 5.13 5.39 1.26
CA ASP A 115 4.86 6.19 2.46
C ASP A 115 6.05 6.21 3.44
N MET A 116 6.95 5.23 3.37
CA MET A 116 8.14 5.16 4.23
C MET A 116 9.35 5.89 3.65
N THR A 117 9.34 6.30 2.38
CA THR A 117 10.54 6.69 1.63
C THR A 117 11.31 7.84 2.31
N GLY A 118 10.62 8.91 2.70
CA GLY A 118 11.25 10.06 3.37
C GLY A 118 11.75 9.73 4.78
N LEU A 119 10.93 9.01 5.56
CA LEU A 119 11.23 8.64 6.95
C LEU A 119 12.40 7.67 7.04
N GLN A 120 12.49 6.74 6.08
CA GLN A 120 13.62 5.82 5.97
C GLN A 120 14.92 6.54 5.59
N SER A 121 14.87 7.54 4.70
CA SER A 121 16.03 8.39 4.40
C SER A 121 16.50 9.18 5.64
N GLU A 122 15.57 9.69 6.45
CA GLU A 122 15.89 10.38 7.71
C GLU A 122 16.57 9.44 8.70
N LEU A 123 16.02 8.24 8.89
CA LEU A 123 16.60 7.19 9.73
C LEU A 123 18.02 6.83 9.29
N TYR A 124 18.20 6.58 8.00
CA TYR A 124 19.49 6.23 7.41
C TYR A 124 20.54 7.33 7.59
N THR A 125 20.14 8.60 7.47
CA THR A 125 21.03 9.74 7.71
C THR A 125 21.51 9.82 9.16
N LYS A 126 20.67 9.41 10.12
CA LYS A 126 21.03 9.36 11.56
C LYS A 126 21.90 8.15 11.90
N ASN A 127 21.59 6.99 11.32
CA ASN A 127 22.33 5.75 11.54
C ASN A 127 22.14 4.78 10.36
N LEU A 128 23.23 4.45 9.67
CA LEU A 128 23.22 3.61 8.47
C LEU A 128 22.68 2.20 8.71
N ASP A 129 22.80 1.68 9.94
CA ASP A 129 22.35 0.33 10.31
C ASP A 129 20.88 0.32 10.82
N ARG A 130 20.24 1.49 10.92
CA ARG A 130 18.84 1.61 11.38
C ARG A 130 17.91 1.92 10.23
N ILE A 131 17.71 0.93 9.38
CA ILE A 131 16.76 0.98 8.27
C ILE A 131 15.75 -0.14 8.37
N TYR A 132 14.60 0.03 7.73
CA TYR A 132 13.69 -1.07 7.49
C TYR A 132 14.12 -1.79 6.21
N MET A 133 13.85 -3.09 6.17
CA MET A 133 14.10 -3.89 4.98
C MET A 133 12.87 -4.75 4.69
N ALA A 134 12.61 -4.96 3.41
CA ALA A 134 11.57 -5.86 2.95
C ALA A 134 12.07 -7.29 3.18
N VAL A 135 11.23 -8.09 3.81
CA VAL A 135 11.49 -9.50 4.12
C VAL A 135 10.30 -10.32 3.67
N ASP A 136 10.52 -11.62 3.47
CA ASP A 136 9.43 -12.53 3.16
C ASP A 136 8.45 -12.59 4.34
N GLY A 137 7.30 -11.96 4.13
CA GLY A 137 6.20 -11.85 5.09
C GLY A 137 5.28 -13.08 5.07
N PRO A 138 4.05 -12.93 5.61
CA PRO A 138 3.03 -13.98 5.61
C PRO A 138 2.85 -14.65 4.24
N LYS A 139 2.79 -15.98 4.22
CA LYS A 139 2.46 -16.79 3.03
C LYS A 139 1.31 -17.74 3.35
N ASN A 140 0.63 -18.18 2.29
CA ASN A 140 -0.33 -19.27 2.40
C ASN A 140 0.37 -20.61 2.72
N THR A 141 -0.40 -21.62 3.10
CA THR A 141 0.12 -22.96 3.41
C THR A 141 0.84 -23.65 2.25
N ALA A 142 0.53 -23.29 1.00
CA ALA A 142 1.22 -23.79 -0.19
C ALA A 142 2.61 -23.15 -0.39
N GLY A 143 2.89 -22.03 0.27
CA GLY A 143 4.15 -21.30 0.15
C GLY A 143 4.23 -20.44 -1.11
N ASP A 144 3.10 -20.13 -1.74
CA ASP A 144 3.04 -19.32 -2.96
C ASP A 144 3.65 -17.94 -2.74
N ASP A 145 4.11 -17.34 -3.83
CA ASP A 145 4.64 -15.99 -3.80
C ASP A 145 3.52 -14.95 -3.68
N PRO A 146 3.78 -13.81 -3.01
CA PRO A 146 2.83 -12.70 -2.94
C PRO A 146 2.38 -12.24 -4.32
N VAL A 147 1.11 -11.84 -4.41
CA VAL A 147 0.53 -11.21 -5.61
C VAL A 147 0.32 -9.73 -5.29
N LEU A 148 1.33 -8.90 -5.53
CA LEU A 148 1.31 -7.48 -5.20
C LEU A 148 0.77 -6.66 -6.38
N PRO A 149 -0.23 -5.78 -6.18
CA PRO A 149 -0.78 -4.99 -7.27
C PRO A 149 0.24 -3.94 -7.75
N GLY A 150 0.50 -3.94 -9.06
CA GLY A 150 1.20 -2.85 -9.74
C GLY A 150 0.26 -1.68 -10.08
N GLY A 151 0.83 -0.62 -10.66
CA GLY A 151 0.04 0.51 -11.15
C GLY A 151 -0.96 0.10 -12.24
N GLY A 152 -2.24 0.41 -12.03
CA GLY A 152 -3.31 0.20 -13.00
C GLY A 152 -3.68 1.46 -13.79
N ILE A 153 -4.44 1.29 -14.89
CA ILE A 153 -4.87 2.41 -15.75
C ILE A 153 -5.93 3.31 -15.12
N ASN A 154 -6.54 2.89 -14.01
CA ASN A 154 -7.67 3.57 -13.40
C ASN A 154 -7.28 4.87 -12.67
N GLY A 155 -5.99 5.01 -12.29
CA GLY A 155 -5.49 6.09 -11.44
C GLY A 155 -6.25 6.19 -10.11
N TRP A 156 -5.88 7.17 -9.27
CA TRP A 156 -6.61 7.44 -8.02
C TRP A 156 -6.88 8.94 -7.79
N THR A 157 -6.23 9.81 -8.56
CA THR A 157 -6.45 11.26 -8.53
C THR A 157 -7.20 11.76 -9.74
N VAL A 158 -7.86 12.91 -9.55
CA VAL A 158 -8.41 13.71 -10.64
C VAL A 158 -7.99 15.15 -10.43
N THR A 159 -7.40 15.76 -11.47
CA THR A 159 -6.99 17.17 -11.44
C THR A 159 -7.95 18.00 -12.29
N PHE A 160 -8.52 19.05 -11.69
CA PHE A 160 -9.59 19.85 -12.31
C PHE A 160 -9.14 21.29 -12.61
N ILE A 161 -9.75 21.89 -13.63
CA ILE A 161 -9.70 23.33 -13.89
C ILE A 161 -10.99 23.94 -13.34
N SER A 162 -10.88 24.91 -12.44
CA SER A 162 -12.05 25.55 -11.84
C SER A 162 -12.84 26.35 -12.88
N LYS A 163 -14.15 26.48 -12.64
CA LYS A 163 -15.04 27.31 -13.49
C LYS A 163 -14.59 28.78 -13.53
N ASP A 164 -13.97 29.25 -12.46
CA ASP A 164 -13.52 30.64 -12.32
C ASP A 164 -12.07 30.86 -12.81
N CYS A 165 -11.44 29.84 -13.42
CA CYS A 165 -10.14 29.99 -14.03
C CYS A 165 -10.21 31.05 -15.15
N ALA A 166 -9.42 32.13 -15.02
CA ALA A 166 -9.42 33.22 -16.00
C ALA A 166 -8.86 32.82 -17.38
N SER A 167 -8.14 31.69 -17.47
CA SER A 167 -7.52 31.21 -18.71
C SER A 167 -7.54 29.69 -18.79
N PRO A 168 -8.72 29.06 -18.91
CA PRO A 168 -8.86 27.61 -18.91
C PRO A 168 -8.17 26.97 -20.13
N ASP A 169 -8.07 27.70 -21.25
CA ASP A 169 -7.34 27.29 -22.45
C ASP A 169 -5.82 27.18 -22.21
N ARG A 170 -5.26 28.03 -21.35
CA ARG A 170 -3.85 27.94 -20.95
C ARG A 170 -3.63 26.86 -19.91
N ALA A 171 -4.54 26.71 -18.96
CA ALA A 171 -4.48 25.65 -17.95
C ALA A 171 -4.50 24.25 -18.61
N ILE A 172 -5.39 24.01 -19.58
CA ILE A 172 -5.44 22.71 -20.26
C ILE A 172 -4.19 22.46 -21.12
N LYS A 173 -3.59 23.49 -21.72
CA LYS A 173 -2.30 23.37 -22.42
C LYS A 173 -1.17 22.98 -21.47
N LEU A 174 -1.15 23.53 -20.25
CA LEU A 174 -0.18 23.14 -19.22
C LEU A 174 -0.38 21.68 -18.81
N PHE A 175 -1.62 21.24 -18.54
CA PHE A 175 -1.90 19.84 -18.20
C PHE A 175 -1.47 18.91 -19.33
N SER A 176 -1.80 19.26 -20.58
CA SER A 176 -1.42 18.51 -21.77
C SER A 176 0.10 18.40 -21.92
N TYR A 177 0.83 19.48 -21.62
CA TYR A 177 2.29 19.45 -21.59
C TYR A 177 2.81 18.54 -20.48
N LEU A 178 2.32 18.67 -19.24
CA LEU A 178 2.79 17.88 -18.10
C LEU A 178 2.63 16.38 -18.32
N ILE A 179 1.53 15.94 -18.95
CA ILE A 179 1.30 14.51 -19.26
C ILE A 179 1.95 14.03 -20.56
N SER A 180 2.54 14.93 -21.37
CA SER A 180 3.28 14.55 -22.57
C SER A 180 4.62 13.89 -22.21
N GLU A 181 5.25 13.17 -23.14
CA GLU A 181 6.57 12.57 -22.90
C GLU A 181 7.63 13.61 -22.49
N GLU A 182 7.62 14.79 -23.12
CA GLU A 182 8.52 15.89 -22.75
C GLU A 182 8.24 16.40 -21.33
N GLY A 183 6.96 16.59 -20.98
CA GLY A 183 6.56 17.00 -19.63
C GLY A 183 6.88 15.96 -18.58
N GLN A 184 6.66 14.67 -18.86
CA GLN A 184 7.04 13.57 -17.97
C GLN A 184 8.56 13.53 -17.75
N LYS A 185 9.35 13.74 -18.80
CA LYS A 185 10.82 13.82 -18.68
C LYS A 185 11.21 14.99 -17.78
N MET A 186 10.56 16.14 -17.95
CA MET A 186 10.81 17.34 -17.15
C MET A 186 10.40 17.16 -15.69
N VAL A 187 9.20 16.64 -15.41
CA VAL A 187 8.69 16.42 -14.04
C VAL A 187 9.50 15.35 -13.30
N TYR A 188 10.02 14.35 -14.02
CA TYR A 188 10.84 13.30 -13.43
C TYR A 188 12.30 13.71 -13.24
N LEU A 189 12.98 14.14 -14.31
CA LEU A 189 14.42 14.40 -14.30
C LEU A 189 14.81 15.85 -14.02
N GLY A 190 13.90 16.81 -14.24
CA GLY A 190 14.20 18.23 -14.25
C GLY A 190 14.79 18.71 -15.59
N VAL A 191 15.80 19.58 -15.51
CA VAL A 191 16.40 20.27 -16.67
C VAL A 191 17.78 19.71 -16.99
N GLU A 192 18.01 19.35 -18.25
CA GLU A 192 19.31 18.88 -18.75
C GLU A 192 20.40 19.93 -18.52
N GLY A 193 21.59 19.52 -18.06
CA GLY A 193 22.69 20.40 -17.68
C GLY A 193 22.51 21.07 -16.31
N VAL A 194 21.33 20.96 -15.68
CA VAL A 194 21.07 21.45 -14.32
C VAL A 194 20.95 20.28 -13.36
N THR A 195 19.96 19.41 -13.55
CA THR A 195 19.64 18.29 -12.66
C THR A 195 20.22 16.96 -13.14
N TYR A 196 20.35 16.77 -14.45
CA TYR A 196 20.90 15.56 -15.07
C TYR A 196 21.73 15.92 -16.31
N ASP A 197 22.62 15.02 -16.72
CA ASP A 197 23.35 15.08 -17.99
C ASP A 197 23.06 13.84 -18.83
N MET A 198 23.26 13.94 -20.16
CA MET A 198 23.19 12.78 -21.05
C MET A 198 24.55 12.07 -21.09
N VAL A 199 24.61 10.83 -20.60
CA VAL A 199 25.80 9.97 -20.62
C VAL A 199 25.46 8.69 -21.37
N ASP A 200 26.22 8.37 -22.42
CA ASP A 200 26.00 7.20 -23.28
C ASP A 200 24.55 7.07 -23.80
N GLY A 201 23.96 8.21 -24.16
CA GLY A 201 22.58 8.27 -24.67
C GLY A 201 21.49 8.08 -23.62
N LYS A 202 21.83 8.05 -22.33
CA LYS A 202 20.87 7.95 -21.21
C LYS A 202 20.98 9.15 -20.27
N PRO A 203 19.86 9.61 -19.69
CA PRO A 203 19.90 10.64 -18.66
C PRO A 203 20.47 10.07 -17.36
N VAL A 204 21.45 10.76 -16.79
CA VAL A 204 22.06 10.43 -15.50
C VAL A 204 21.90 11.65 -14.59
N VAL A 205 21.13 11.48 -13.51
CA VAL A 205 20.96 12.53 -12.49
C VAL A 205 22.33 12.84 -11.86
N LYS A 206 22.64 14.13 -11.72
CA LYS A 206 23.91 14.56 -11.17
C LYS A 206 24.05 14.14 -9.71
N LYS A 207 25.29 13.85 -9.29
CA LYS A 207 25.56 13.30 -7.97
C LYS A 207 25.08 14.23 -6.84
N GLU A 208 25.36 15.52 -6.95
CA GLU A 208 24.96 16.53 -5.97
C GLU A 208 23.43 16.70 -5.88
N VAL A 209 22.73 16.48 -6.99
CA VAL A 209 21.26 16.54 -7.07
C VAL A 209 20.66 15.31 -6.38
N GLN A 210 21.23 14.13 -6.63
CA GLN A 210 20.85 12.88 -5.95
C GLN A 210 21.15 12.92 -4.45
N GLU A 211 22.31 13.46 -4.04
CA GLU A 211 22.68 13.63 -2.63
C GLU A 211 21.71 14.56 -1.90
N LEU A 212 21.27 15.65 -2.55
CA LEU A 212 20.24 16.53 -1.99
C LEU A 212 18.88 15.84 -1.86
N LEU A 213 18.44 15.12 -2.90
CA LEU A 213 17.17 14.38 -2.88
C LEU A 213 17.12 13.39 -1.71
N SER A 214 18.22 12.65 -1.49
CA SER A 214 18.31 11.65 -0.43
C SER A 214 18.39 12.25 0.99
N SER A 215 18.91 13.47 1.14
CA SER A 215 19.16 14.08 2.46
C SER A 215 18.13 15.14 2.87
N ASN A 216 17.51 15.84 1.91
CA ASN A 216 16.55 16.91 2.18
C ASN A 216 15.54 17.09 1.03
N ARG A 217 14.44 16.33 1.09
CA ARG A 217 13.37 16.38 0.10
C ARG A 217 12.77 17.78 -0.06
N GLY A 218 12.53 18.51 1.04
CA GLY A 218 11.92 19.83 0.98
C GLY A 218 12.78 20.87 0.26
N GLN A 219 14.10 20.84 0.46
CA GLN A 219 15.02 21.72 -0.27
C GLN A 219 15.16 21.31 -1.73
N TYR A 220 15.16 20.00 -2.02
CA TYR A 220 15.15 19.49 -3.40
C TYR A 220 13.92 19.98 -4.17
N ASP A 221 12.72 19.83 -3.60
CA ASP A 221 11.47 20.26 -4.21
C ASP A 221 11.45 21.78 -4.46
N ALA A 222 12.00 22.57 -3.53
CA ALA A 222 12.07 24.03 -3.66
C ALA A 222 13.06 24.50 -4.75
N LEU A 223 14.15 23.77 -4.99
CA LEU A 223 15.18 24.13 -5.98
C LEU A 223 14.86 23.61 -7.37
N TYR A 224 14.42 22.36 -7.45
CA TYR A 224 14.31 21.63 -8.71
C TYR A 224 12.88 21.26 -9.08
N GLY A 225 12.03 20.92 -8.10
CA GLY A 225 10.65 20.49 -8.36
C GLY A 225 10.53 19.29 -9.30
N ALA A 226 11.57 18.45 -9.36
CA ALA A 226 11.62 17.21 -10.16
C ALA A 226 11.34 15.99 -9.26
N ASP A 227 11.71 14.76 -9.67
CA ASP A 227 11.48 13.51 -8.91
C ASP A 227 10.03 13.40 -8.40
N ASP A 228 9.08 13.67 -9.28
CA ASP A 228 7.64 13.57 -9.01
C ASP A 228 7.13 14.47 -7.87
N ALA A 229 7.76 15.63 -7.64
CA ALA A 229 7.16 16.69 -6.82
C ALA A 229 5.73 17.06 -7.28
N TYR A 230 5.43 16.87 -8.58
CA TYR A 230 4.10 17.01 -9.19
C TYR A 230 3.44 15.66 -9.48
N TRP A 231 3.46 14.76 -8.49
CA TRP A 231 2.99 13.37 -8.61
C TRP A 231 1.55 13.21 -9.16
N MET A 232 0.69 14.23 -9.06
CA MET A 232 -0.68 14.16 -9.62
C MET A 232 -0.72 14.07 -11.15
N PHE A 233 0.38 14.44 -11.83
CA PHE A 233 0.53 14.31 -13.28
C PHE A 233 1.46 13.16 -13.68
N GLN A 234 1.89 12.33 -12.75
CA GLN A 234 2.87 11.28 -12.99
C GLN A 234 2.32 10.17 -13.89
N ASP A 235 3.11 9.78 -14.88
CA ASP A 235 2.96 8.55 -15.65
C ASP A 235 4.19 7.66 -15.44
N ASN A 236 4.06 6.76 -14.48
CA ASN A 236 5.10 5.80 -14.11
C ASN A 236 5.61 5.00 -15.32
N VAL A 237 4.72 4.60 -16.24
CA VAL A 237 5.09 3.74 -17.38
C VAL A 237 5.98 4.51 -18.35
N THR A 238 5.61 5.75 -18.67
CA THR A 238 6.44 6.63 -19.52
C THR A 238 7.79 6.91 -18.86
N GLN A 239 7.81 7.19 -17.56
CA GLN A 239 9.02 7.51 -16.80
C GLN A 239 10.02 6.34 -16.69
N LEU A 240 9.57 5.08 -16.83
CA LEU A 240 10.47 3.91 -16.83
C LEU A 240 11.59 4.02 -17.88
N LYS A 241 11.38 4.75 -18.98
CA LYS A 241 12.39 5.03 -20.01
C LYS A 241 13.64 5.73 -19.45
N TRP A 242 13.48 6.51 -18.39
CA TRP A 242 14.54 7.33 -17.79
C TRP A 242 14.86 6.91 -16.36
N ARG A 243 14.28 5.81 -15.91
CA ARG A 243 14.42 5.30 -14.55
C ARG A 243 15.87 5.33 -14.10
N GLN A 244 16.11 6.00 -12.98
CA GLN A 244 17.41 5.96 -12.32
C GLN A 244 17.57 4.65 -11.54
N PRO A 245 18.81 4.15 -11.36
CA PRO A 245 19.06 3.00 -10.51
C PRO A 245 18.54 3.24 -9.09
N SER A 246 17.94 2.20 -8.50
CA SER A 246 17.51 2.25 -7.12
C SER A 246 18.73 2.36 -6.19
N VAL A 247 18.68 3.25 -5.19
CA VAL A 247 19.79 3.52 -4.27
C VAL A 247 19.38 3.31 -2.81
N PRO A 248 20.33 2.99 -1.91
CA PRO A 248 20.06 2.97 -0.48
C PRO A 248 19.52 4.32 0.04
N PRO A 249 18.65 4.32 1.06
CA PRO A 249 18.15 3.14 1.77
C PRO A 249 16.92 2.49 1.13
N ASN A 250 16.27 3.16 0.17
CA ASN A 250 14.95 2.75 -0.33
C ASN A 250 15.00 1.67 -1.43
N GLY A 251 16.15 1.48 -2.07
CA GLY A 251 16.27 0.56 -3.21
C GLY A 251 15.94 -0.89 -2.86
N GLN A 252 16.34 -1.38 -1.68
CA GLN A 252 16.03 -2.76 -1.28
C GLN A 252 14.52 -3.00 -1.13
N LEU A 253 13.78 -2.04 -0.55
CA LEU A 253 12.32 -2.14 -0.42
C LEU A 253 11.63 -2.19 -1.79
N GLU A 254 12.16 -1.43 -2.75
CA GLU A 254 11.61 -1.36 -4.10
C GLU A 254 11.92 -2.61 -4.91
N GLU A 255 13.18 -3.01 -4.99
CA GLU A 255 13.62 -4.13 -5.82
C GLU A 255 13.02 -5.46 -5.34
N TRP A 256 12.78 -5.60 -4.03
CA TRP A 256 12.11 -6.77 -3.47
C TRP A 256 10.70 -6.98 -4.06
N THR A 257 9.99 -5.94 -4.49
CA THR A 257 8.63 -6.10 -5.03
C THR A 257 8.60 -6.53 -6.50
N PHE A 258 9.69 -6.39 -7.26
CA PHE A 258 9.69 -6.64 -8.70
C PHE A 258 9.23 -8.04 -9.11
N PRO A 259 9.72 -9.15 -8.52
CA PRO A 259 9.28 -10.48 -8.91
C PRO A 259 7.82 -10.76 -8.55
N TYR A 260 7.24 -10.01 -7.62
CA TYR A 260 5.90 -10.23 -7.07
C TYR A 260 4.85 -9.25 -7.59
N THR A 261 5.21 -8.36 -8.52
CA THR A 261 4.30 -7.33 -9.03
C THR A 261 3.43 -7.89 -10.15
N HIS A 262 2.12 -7.85 -9.97
CA HIS A 262 1.14 -8.30 -10.95
C HIS A 262 0.25 -7.14 -11.43
N TYR A 263 -0.14 -7.20 -12.70
CA TYR A 263 -1.18 -6.32 -13.21
C TYR A 263 -2.55 -6.82 -12.77
N MET A 264 -3.25 -6.03 -11.96
CA MET A 264 -4.49 -6.41 -11.30
C MET A 264 -5.68 -5.47 -11.59
N ALA A 265 -5.55 -4.54 -12.55
CA ALA A 265 -6.55 -3.51 -12.80
C ALA A 265 -7.94 -4.07 -13.21
N GLN A 266 -8.01 -5.31 -13.69
CA GLN A 266 -9.27 -6.01 -13.94
C GLN A 266 -10.10 -6.29 -12.69
N TYR A 267 -9.50 -6.17 -11.50
CA TYR A 267 -10.16 -6.35 -10.21
C TYR A 267 -10.45 -5.04 -9.48
N ASP A 268 -10.14 -3.89 -10.10
CA ASP A 268 -10.44 -2.56 -9.56
C ASP A 268 -11.92 -2.19 -9.79
N MET A 269 -12.77 -2.54 -8.83
CA MET A 269 -14.20 -2.26 -8.92
C MET A 269 -14.52 -0.82 -8.54
N ARG A 270 -15.43 -0.18 -9.29
CA ARG A 270 -15.93 1.16 -8.98
C ARG A 270 -17.45 1.16 -9.04
N PHE A 271 -18.08 1.50 -7.92
CA PHE A 271 -19.53 1.61 -7.82
C PHE A 271 -19.95 3.07 -7.70
N ASP A 272 -21.01 3.45 -8.42
CA ASP A 272 -21.65 4.74 -8.18
C ASP A 272 -22.24 4.73 -6.77
N ARG A 273 -21.80 5.67 -5.91
CA ARG A 273 -22.24 5.77 -4.51
C ARG A 273 -23.75 6.00 -4.37
N ASN A 274 -24.41 6.49 -5.41
CA ASN A 274 -25.86 6.71 -5.41
C ASN A 274 -26.66 5.50 -5.95
N SER A 275 -25.98 4.43 -6.35
CA SER A 275 -26.61 3.18 -6.78
C SER A 275 -26.82 2.24 -5.60
N LYS A 276 -27.76 1.29 -5.72
CA LYS A 276 -27.99 0.26 -4.69
C LYS A 276 -26.72 -0.56 -4.40
N VAL A 277 -25.92 -0.87 -5.41
CA VAL A 277 -24.66 -1.62 -5.24
C VAL A 277 -23.59 -0.78 -4.54
N GLY A 278 -23.51 0.52 -4.84
CA GLY A 278 -22.59 1.42 -4.15
C GLY A 278 -22.96 1.63 -2.69
N GLU A 279 -24.25 1.75 -2.38
CA GLU A 279 -24.74 1.79 -0.99
C GLU A 279 -24.42 0.49 -0.25
N ALA A 280 -24.65 -0.67 -0.88
CA ALA A 280 -24.29 -1.97 -0.32
C ALA A 280 -22.77 -2.09 -0.04
N ASP A 281 -21.92 -1.74 -1.00
CA ASP A 281 -20.46 -1.77 -0.85
C ASP A 281 -19.97 -0.87 0.30
N ILE A 282 -20.50 0.36 0.40
CA ILE A 282 -20.18 1.28 1.49
C ILE A 282 -20.56 0.68 2.85
N ASN A 283 -21.80 0.20 2.98
CA ASN A 283 -22.31 -0.35 4.24
C ASN A 283 -21.55 -1.63 4.65
N ILE A 284 -21.13 -2.46 3.70
CA ILE A 284 -20.34 -3.67 3.96
C ILE A 284 -18.92 -3.32 4.40
N LYS A 285 -18.29 -2.30 3.78
CA LYS A 285 -16.97 -1.80 4.21
C LYS A 285 -17.01 -1.17 5.60
N GLU A 286 -18.07 -0.44 5.92
CA GLU A 286 -18.29 0.11 7.26
C GLU A 286 -18.54 -1.01 8.29
N LEU A 287 -19.31 -2.04 7.93
CA LEU A 287 -19.47 -3.23 8.77
C LEU A 287 -18.12 -3.93 9.00
N TRP A 288 -17.31 -4.07 7.95
CA TRP A 288 -15.97 -4.66 8.04
C TRP A 288 -15.04 -3.85 8.93
N SER A 289 -15.10 -2.51 8.86
CA SER A 289 -14.26 -1.64 9.68
C SER A 289 -14.51 -1.78 11.18
N GLN A 290 -15.73 -2.17 11.55
CA GLN A 290 -16.11 -2.48 12.93
C GLN A 290 -15.79 -3.95 13.30
N THR A 291 -15.88 -4.85 12.33
CA THR A 291 -15.66 -6.29 12.51
C THR A 291 -14.18 -6.61 12.71
N LEU A 292 -13.29 -6.06 11.88
CA LEU A 292 -11.88 -6.41 11.87
C LEU A 292 -11.18 -6.14 13.23
N PRO A 293 -11.34 -4.97 13.89
CA PRO A 293 -10.82 -4.78 15.25
C PRO A 293 -11.37 -5.80 16.26
N ARG A 294 -12.68 -6.13 16.18
CA ARG A 294 -13.29 -7.13 17.07
C ARG A 294 -12.67 -8.51 16.87
N LEU A 295 -12.40 -8.90 15.62
CA LEU A 295 -11.72 -10.16 15.31
C LEU A 295 -10.31 -10.19 15.91
N LEU A 296 -9.52 -9.13 15.73
CA LEU A 296 -8.15 -9.05 16.24
C LEU A 296 -8.09 -8.98 17.79
N LEU A 297 -9.15 -8.49 18.43
CA LEU A 297 -9.27 -8.36 19.88
C LEU A 297 -10.07 -9.49 20.55
N ALA A 298 -10.58 -10.45 19.78
CA ALA A 298 -11.39 -11.54 20.31
C ALA A 298 -10.61 -12.34 21.37
N THR A 299 -11.30 -12.71 22.45
CA THR A 299 -10.70 -13.36 23.63
C THR A 299 -10.61 -14.89 23.50
N SER A 300 -11.28 -15.48 22.50
CA SER A 300 -11.15 -16.89 22.18
C SER A 300 -11.37 -17.15 20.69
N GLU A 301 -11.09 -18.38 20.25
CA GLU A 301 -11.33 -18.76 18.85
C GLU A 301 -12.82 -18.84 18.56
N GLU A 302 -13.60 -19.29 19.54
CA GLU A 302 -15.05 -19.34 19.47
C GLU A 302 -15.67 -17.95 19.34
N GLU A 303 -15.16 -16.95 20.09
CA GLU A 303 -15.60 -15.57 19.94
C GLU A 303 -15.22 -15.00 18.56
N PHE A 304 -14.01 -15.29 18.08
CA PHE A 304 -13.58 -14.91 16.74
C PHE A 304 -14.53 -15.48 15.68
N ASP A 305 -14.83 -16.78 15.75
CA ASP A 305 -15.68 -17.47 14.77
C ASP A 305 -17.11 -16.90 14.82
N GLN A 306 -17.64 -16.62 16.01
CA GLN A 306 -18.94 -15.96 16.15
C GLN A 306 -18.97 -14.57 15.51
N ILE A 307 -17.95 -13.73 15.73
CA ILE A 307 -17.86 -12.39 15.14
C ILE A 307 -17.80 -12.49 13.60
N LEU A 308 -17.06 -13.46 13.06
CA LEU A 308 -16.96 -13.69 11.62
C LEU A 308 -18.29 -14.17 11.03
N GLU A 309 -18.98 -15.11 11.69
CA GLU A 309 -20.31 -15.58 11.29
C GLU A 309 -21.34 -14.44 11.29
N GLU A 310 -21.32 -13.58 12.33
CA GLU A 310 -22.16 -12.38 12.40
C GLU A 310 -21.91 -11.45 11.19
N PHE A 311 -20.64 -11.21 10.84
CA PHE A 311 -20.28 -10.41 9.66
C PHE A 311 -20.79 -11.03 8.36
N VAL A 312 -20.57 -12.33 8.16
CA VAL A 312 -21.00 -13.05 6.96
C VAL A 312 -22.51 -13.04 6.82
N ALA A 313 -23.26 -13.26 7.90
CA ALA A 313 -24.72 -13.18 7.86
C ALA A 313 -25.19 -11.74 7.57
N LYS A 314 -24.61 -10.75 8.26
CA LYS A 314 -25.08 -9.37 8.16
C LYS A 314 -24.79 -8.74 6.80
N ARG A 315 -23.64 -9.02 6.18
CA ARG A 315 -23.33 -8.49 4.85
C ARG A 315 -24.29 -8.99 3.77
N GLU A 316 -24.85 -10.20 3.90
CA GLU A 316 -25.87 -10.70 2.96
C GLU A 316 -27.12 -9.83 3.00
N GLU A 317 -27.58 -9.45 4.21
CA GLU A 317 -28.70 -8.51 4.39
C GLU A 317 -28.39 -7.12 3.81
N LEU A 318 -27.12 -6.71 3.81
CA LEU A 318 -26.64 -5.45 3.25
C LEU A 318 -26.47 -5.49 1.72
N GLY A 319 -26.71 -6.64 1.07
CA GLY A 319 -26.65 -6.77 -0.38
C GLY A 319 -25.32 -7.29 -0.93
N PHE A 320 -24.57 -8.10 -0.17
CA PHE A 320 -23.31 -8.68 -0.62
C PHE A 320 -23.42 -9.42 -1.96
N ALA A 321 -24.49 -10.20 -2.17
CA ALA A 321 -24.74 -10.87 -3.44
C ALA A 321 -24.79 -9.90 -4.64
N LEU A 322 -25.38 -8.71 -4.47
CA LEU A 322 -25.43 -7.68 -5.50
C LEU A 322 -24.04 -7.13 -5.82
N VAL A 323 -23.22 -6.89 -4.77
CA VAL A 323 -21.83 -6.45 -4.92
C VAL A 323 -21.00 -7.49 -5.67
N MET A 324 -21.16 -8.78 -5.35
CA MET A 324 -20.41 -9.86 -6.01
C MET A 324 -20.82 -10.06 -7.48
N GLU A 325 -22.11 -9.95 -7.78
CA GLU A 325 -22.62 -10.02 -9.16
C GLU A 325 -22.07 -8.86 -10.01
N GLU A 326 -22.19 -7.63 -9.50
CA GLU A 326 -21.71 -6.44 -10.20
C GLU A 326 -20.18 -6.43 -10.32
N SER A 327 -19.46 -6.86 -9.28
CA SER A 327 -17.99 -7.02 -9.34
C SER A 327 -17.60 -8.00 -10.44
N THR A 328 -18.31 -9.13 -10.55
CA THR A 328 -18.06 -10.12 -11.60
C THR A 328 -18.34 -9.54 -12.99
N ARG A 329 -19.40 -8.74 -13.14
CA ARG A 329 -19.72 -8.06 -14.41
C ARG A 329 -18.61 -7.08 -14.81
N GLN A 330 -18.23 -6.16 -13.91
CA GLN A 330 -17.18 -5.16 -14.17
C GLN A 330 -15.82 -5.81 -14.43
N MET A 331 -15.48 -6.89 -13.72
CA MET A 331 -14.26 -7.66 -13.94
C MET A 331 -14.21 -8.22 -15.36
N ARG A 332 -15.29 -8.85 -15.84
CA ARG A 332 -15.38 -9.41 -17.21
C ARG A 332 -15.28 -8.33 -18.27
N GLU A 333 -16.00 -7.22 -18.11
CA GLU A 333 -15.93 -6.08 -19.03
C GLU A 333 -14.53 -5.47 -19.08
N THR A 334 -13.85 -5.40 -17.94
CA THR A 334 -12.50 -4.85 -17.87
C THR A 334 -11.49 -5.81 -18.49
N LYS A 335 -11.62 -7.13 -18.28
CA LYS A 335 -10.82 -8.13 -18.99
C LYS A 335 -10.99 -8.01 -20.51
N GLU A 336 -12.22 -7.89 -21.00
CA GLU A 336 -12.50 -7.70 -22.44
C GLU A 336 -11.83 -6.43 -22.98
N LYS A 337 -12.02 -5.28 -22.31
CA LYS A 337 -11.38 -4.01 -22.69
C LYS A 337 -9.86 -4.08 -22.73
N LEU A 338 -9.27 -4.86 -21.82
CA LEU A 338 -7.82 -5.02 -21.69
C LEU A 338 -7.27 -6.19 -22.50
N SER A 339 -8.11 -6.93 -23.22
CA SER A 339 -7.73 -8.15 -23.96
C SER A 339 -7.05 -9.20 -23.06
N ILE A 340 -7.49 -9.31 -21.80
CA ILE A 340 -7.06 -10.33 -20.83
C ILE A 340 -8.01 -11.51 -20.94
N GLN A 341 -7.46 -12.73 -21.03
CA GLN A 341 -8.25 -13.97 -21.15
C GLN A 341 -8.82 -14.46 -19.81
#